data_AF-A0ABD0WTU9-F1
#
_entry.id   AF-A0ABD0WTU9-F1
#
_cell.length_a   1.000
_cell.length_b   1.000
_cell.length_c   1.000
_cell.angle_alpha   90.00
_cell.angle_beta   90.00
_cell.angle_gamma   90.00
#
_symmetry.space_group_name_H-M   'P 1'
#
loop_
_entity.id
_entity.type
_entity.pdbx_description
1 polymer ?
#
loop_
_entity_poly.entity_id
_entity_poly.type
_entity_poly.pdbx_seq_one_letter_code
_entity_poly.pdbx_strand_id
1 'polypeptide(L)'
;MGDMMMEEFGAAAPFLRKSDTERMECQMRSFDTKKECYVPDHELVYVKGTVISTDGDKVTVETENGKTVVVTEDDCHPQNPPKFDKIEDMAMFTFLHEPAVLFNLKERYAAWMIYTYSGLFCVTVNPYKWLPVYDQSVVNAYRGKKRTEAPPHVFSVSDNAYQYMLSDLLEKSRVTFQLKAERDYHIFYQILSQRKPELLEMLLITSNPYDYAFISQGEISVTSIDDAEELIATDDAFDVLGFSQEEKNGMYKLTGAIMHYGNMKFKNKQREEQAEADGTEGER
;
A
#
# COMPACT_ATOMS: atom_id res chain seq x y z
N MET A 1 17.15 -3.72 -21.59
CA MET A 1 15.72 -3.40 -21.34
C MET A 1 15.57 -2.32 -20.27
N GLY A 2 16.41 -2.29 -19.22
CA GLY A 2 16.33 -1.26 -18.17
C GLY A 2 16.68 0.14 -18.69
N ASP A 3 17.72 0.28 -19.51
CA ASP A 3 18.11 1.59 -20.07
C ASP A 3 17.02 2.23 -20.97
N MET A 4 16.26 1.42 -21.72
CA MET A 4 15.15 1.92 -22.55
C MET A 4 14.01 2.51 -21.71
N MET A 5 13.74 1.95 -20.52
CA MET A 5 12.74 2.49 -19.60
C MET A 5 13.18 3.82 -18.97
N MET A 6 14.48 4.10 -18.98
CA MET A 6 15.05 5.31 -18.42
C MET A 6 15.05 6.49 -19.41
N GLU A 7 14.87 6.24 -20.70
CA GLU A 7 14.80 7.29 -21.73
C GLU A 7 13.65 8.29 -21.49
N GLU A 8 12.52 7.83 -20.96
CA GLU A 8 11.36 8.67 -20.64
C GLU A 8 11.67 9.76 -19.60
N PHE A 9 12.68 9.53 -18.75
CA PHE A 9 13.10 10.48 -17.72
C PHE A 9 14.12 11.50 -18.23
N GLY A 10 14.64 11.35 -19.45
CA GLY A 10 15.55 12.30 -20.10
C GLY A 10 16.74 12.71 -19.21
N ALA A 11 16.92 14.01 -19.00
CA ALA A 11 18.00 14.56 -18.18
C ALA A 11 17.96 14.14 -16.70
N ALA A 12 16.81 13.67 -16.20
CA ALA A 12 16.65 13.20 -14.83
C ALA A 12 17.17 11.77 -14.62
N ALA A 13 17.29 10.96 -15.69
CA ALA A 13 17.60 9.54 -15.59
C ALA A 13 18.84 9.22 -14.72
N PRO A 14 20.00 9.90 -14.87
CA PRO A 14 21.20 9.60 -14.09
C PRO A 14 21.08 9.87 -12.58
N PHE A 15 20.09 10.70 -12.19
CA PHE A 15 19.78 11.08 -10.82
C PHE A 15 18.71 10.17 -10.18
N LEU A 16 18.03 9.34 -10.98
CA LEU A 16 16.98 8.44 -10.51
C LEU A 16 17.48 6.99 -10.41
N ARG A 17 18.17 6.50 -11.46
CA ARG A 17 18.77 5.16 -11.50
C ARG A 17 19.98 5.15 -12.43
N LYS A 18 21.03 4.44 -12.04
CA LYS A 18 22.26 4.27 -12.83
C LYS A 18 22.02 3.38 -14.04
N SER A 19 22.86 3.54 -15.06
CA SER A 19 22.76 2.73 -16.28
C SER A 19 22.95 1.25 -15.96
N ASP A 20 22.37 0.38 -16.78
CA ASP A 20 22.51 -1.07 -16.60
C ASP A 20 24.00 -1.49 -16.66
N THR A 21 24.83 -0.80 -17.44
CA THR A 21 26.29 -1.00 -17.49
C THR A 21 26.97 -0.69 -16.17
N GLU A 22 26.75 0.49 -15.59
CA GLU A 22 27.34 0.88 -14.30
C GLU A 22 26.88 -0.06 -13.17
N ARG A 23 25.62 -0.50 -13.22
CA ARG A 23 25.07 -1.46 -12.25
C ARG A 23 25.76 -2.81 -12.39
N MET A 24 25.95 -3.30 -13.62
CA MET A 24 26.61 -4.58 -13.87
C MET A 24 28.07 -4.55 -13.41
N GLU A 25 28.80 -3.45 -13.67
CA GLU A 25 30.17 -3.26 -13.18
C GLU A 25 30.25 -3.26 -11.65
N CYS A 26 29.34 -2.55 -10.96
CA CYS A 26 29.27 -2.56 -9.50
C CYS A 26 28.99 -3.98 -8.96
N GLN A 27 28.12 -4.74 -9.63
CA GLN A 27 27.77 -6.10 -9.22
C GLN A 27 28.89 -7.12 -9.47
N MET A 28 29.79 -6.86 -10.41
CA MET A 28 30.92 -7.73 -10.75
C MET A 28 32.15 -7.50 -9.86
N ARG A 29 32.11 -6.54 -8.92
CA ARG A 29 33.23 -6.32 -8.00
C ARG A 29 33.49 -7.56 -7.13
N SER A 30 34.76 -7.88 -6.91
CA SER A 30 35.15 -8.97 -6.02
C SER A 30 34.66 -8.68 -4.60
N PHE A 31 33.93 -9.62 -4.02
CA PHE A 31 33.38 -9.50 -2.68
C PHE A 31 33.48 -10.83 -1.94
N ASP A 32 34.03 -10.78 -0.73
CA ASP A 32 34.10 -11.92 0.17
C ASP A 32 33.17 -11.70 1.35
N THR A 33 32.04 -12.41 1.36
CA THR A 33 31.00 -12.31 2.39
C THR A 33 31.52 -12.60 3.81
N LYS A 34 32.64 -13.32 3.95
CA LYS A 34 33.20 -13.65 5.26
C LYS A 34 34.19 -12.61 5.77
N LYS A 35 34.71 -11.75 4.89
CA LYS A 35 35.72 -10.75 5.24
C LYS A 35 35.16 -9.34 5.29
N GLU A 36 34.22 -9.00 4.41
CA GLU A 36 33.69 -7.65 4.31
C GLU A 36 32.63 -7.39 5.40
N CYS A 37 32.95 -6.49 6.34
CA CYS A 37 32.10 -6.15 7.48
C CYS A 37 32.01 -4.62 7.70
N TYR A 38 31.11 -4.22 8.57
CA TYR A 38 30.98 -2.89 9.15
C TYR A 38 31.31 -2.99 10.63
N VAL A 39 32.08 -2.02 11.12
CA VAL A 39 32.47 -1.92 12.53
C VAL A 39 32.16 -0.52 13.06
N PRO A 40 31.84 -0.37 14.35
CA PRO A 40 31.59 0.93 14.95
C PRO A 40 32.87 1.79 14.97
N ASP A 41 32.70 3.09 14.80
CA ASP A 41 33.77 4.09 14.85
C ASP A 41 33.31 5.30 15.69
N HIS A 42 34.23 5.87 16.48
CA HIS A 42 33.89 6.97 17.39
C HIS A 42 33.56 8.29 16.68
N GLU A 43 34.05 8.52 15.46
CA GLU A 43 33.82 9.76 14.71
C GLU A 43 32.75 9.59 13.63
N LEU A 44 32.80 8.48 12.88
CA LEU A 44 31.94 8.22 11.72
C LEU A 44 30.73 7.32 12.04
N VAL A 45 30.55 6.93 13.31
CA VAL A 45 29.56 5.98 13.81
C VAL A 45 29.81 4.55 13.31
N TYR A 46 29.93 4.36 12.00
CA TYR A 46 30.28 3.08 11.37
C TYR A 46 31.25 3.27 10.20
N VAL A 47 32.19 2.32 10.04
CA VAL A 47 33.14 2.25 8.93
C VAL A 47 33.14 0.87 8.29
N LYS A 48 33.51 0.80 7.01
CA LYS A 48 33.77 -0.48 6.33
C LYS A 48 35.12 -1.03 6.78
N GLY A 49 35.23 -2.35 6.82
CA GLY A 49 36.49 -3.03 7.10
C GLY A 49 36.53 -4.47 6.60
N THR A 50 37.75 -5.00 6.58
CA THR A 50 38.06 -6.35 6.15
C THR A 50 38.58 -7.15 7.36
N VAL A 51 37.94 -8.28 7.66
CA VAL A 51 38.36 -9.19 8.74
C VAL A 51 39.71 -9.84 8.40
N ILE A 52 40.68 -9.71 9.31
CA ILE A 52 42.01 -10.33 9.20
C ILE A 52 42.03 -11.67 9.96
N SER A 53 41.64 -11.65 11.24
CA SER A 53 41.64 -12.82 12.11
C SER A 53 40.46 -12.81 13.07
N THR A 54 40.08 -14.00 13.51
CA THR A 54 39.03 -14.22 14.50
C THR A 54 39.60 -15.09 15.61
N ASP A 55 39.77 -14.51 16.80
CA ASP A 55 40.34 -15.16 17.98
C ASP A 55 39.26 -15.29 19.05
N GLY A 56 38.45 -16.35 18.94
CA GLY A 56 37.30 -16.57 19.81
C GLY A 56 36.23 -15.49 19.61
N ASP A 57 35.91 -14.76 20.68
CA ASP A 57 34.86 -13.72 20.74
C ASP A 57 35.34 -12.34 20.22
N LYS A 58 36.59 -12.27 19.73
CA LYS A 58 37.21 -11.04 19.22
C LYS A 58 37.57 -11.17 17.75
N VAL A 59 37.18 -10.17 16.97
CA VAL A 59 37.44 -10.06 15.55
C VAL A 59 38.42 -8.91 15.31
N THR A 60 39.54 -9.19 14.66
CA THR A 60 40.51 -8.17 14.24
C THR A 60 40.17 -7.72 12.83
N VAL A 61 39.79 -6.45 12.68
CA VAL A 61 39.33 -5.85 11.42
C VAL A 61 40.25 -4.73 10.99
N GLU A 62 40.65 -4.73 9.72
CA GLU A 62 41.30 -3.59 9.08
C GLU A 62 40.24 -2.66 8.49
N THR A 63 40.15 -1.44 9.03
CA THR A 63 39.20 -0.44 8.54
C THR A 63 39.64 0.15 7.20
N GLU A 64 38.69 0.68 6.43
CA GLU A 64 38.93 1.48 5.21
C GLU A 64 39.97 2.60 5.41
N ASN A 65 40.08 3.13 6.63
CA ASN A 65 41.01 4.19 7.00
C ASN A 65 42.44 3.68 7.29
N GLY A 66 42.72 2.39 7.08
CA GLY A 66 44.01 1.75 7.34
C GLY A 66 44.33 1.52 8.82
N LYS A 67 43.35 1.69 9.72
CA LYS A 67 43.50 1.40 11.15
C LYS A 67 43.02 -0.03 11.44
N THR A 68 43.81 -0.80 12.18
CA THR A 68 43.40 -2.10 12.70
C THR A 68 42.68 -1.92 14.03
N VAL A 69 41.44 -2.41 14.11
CA VAL A 69 40.60 -2.37 15.31
C VAL A 69 40.23 -3.79 15.72
N VAL A 70 40.14 -4.03 17.03
CA VAL A 70 39.69 -5.30 17.60
C VAL A 70 38.31 -5.05 18.19
N VAL A 71 37.30 -5.68 17.62
CA VAL A 71 35.90 -5.57 18.03
C VAL A 71 35.38 -6.93 18.50
N THR A 72 34.26 -6.95 19.21
CA THR A 72 33.54 -8.19 19.54
C THR A 72 32.84 -8.74 18.29
N GLU A 73 32.43 -10.01 18.33
CA GLU A 73 31.64 -10.59 17.24
C GLU A 73 30.30 -9.86 17.04
N ASP A 74 29.66 -9.40 18.13
CA ASP A 74 28.38 -8.67 18.09
C ASP A 74 28.48 -7.30 17.40
N ASP A 75 29.62 -6.61 17.54
CA ASP A 75 29.89 -5.31 16.93
C ASP A 75 30.39 -5.43 15.48
N CYS A 76 30.55 -6.65 14.97
CA CYS A 76 30.98 -6.94 13.60
C CYS A 76 29.76 -7.27 12.72
N HIS A 77 29.28 -6.29 11.96
CA HIS A 77 28.10 -6.48 11.12
C HIS A 77 28.47 -6.86 9.68
N PRO A 78 27.93 -7.93 9.08
CA PRO A 78 28.30 -8.34 7.73
C PRO A 78 27.83 -7.34 6.67
N GLN A 79 28.62 -7.13 5.62
CA GLN A 79 28.20 -6.33 4.47
C GLN A 79 27.24 -7.12 3.56
N ASN A 80 26.29 -6.40 2.93
CA ASN A 80 25.45 -6.99 1.90
C ASN A 80 26.27 -7.23 0.61
N PRO A 81 26.04 -8.35 -0.11
CA PRO A 81 26.73 -8.60 -1.37
C PRO A 81 26.51 -7.50 -2.42
N PRO A 82 27.42 -7.32 -3.40
CA PRO A 82 27.37 -6.23 -4.39
C PRO A 82 26.10 -6.17 -5.23
N LYS A 83 25.36 -7.28 -5.34
CA LYS A 83 24.03 -7.31 -5.97
C LYS A 83 23.04 -6.32 -5.36
N PHE A 84 23.26 -5.94 -4.10
CA PHE A 84 22.42 -4.99 -3.36
C PHE A 84 22.99 -3.58 -3.31
N ASP A 85 24.07 -3.29 -4.04
CA ASP A 85 24.64 -1.95 -4.10
C ASP A 85 23.61 -0.95 -4.64
N LYS A 86 23.41 0.13 -3.88
CA LYS A 86 22.50 1.23 -4.23
C LYS A 86 21.07 0.73 -4.52
N ILE A 87 20.60 -0.28 -3.80
CA ILE A 87 19.26 -0.82 -3.99
C ILE A 87 18.19 0.25 -3.80
N GLU A 88 17.13 0.15 -4.60
CA GLU A 88 16.02 1.10 -4.59
C GLU A 88 15.10 0.93 -3.38
N ASP A 89 14.92 -0.29 -2.89
CA ASP A 89 14.17 -0.62 -1.68
C ASP A 89 15.04 -1.39 -0.69
N MET A 90 15.39 -0.76 0.42
CA MET A 90 16.24 -1.34 1.46
C MET A 90 15.57 -2.49 2.21
N ALA A 91 14.24 -2.65 2.12
CA ALA A 91 13.56 -3.82 2.68
C ALA A 91 13.96 -5.13 2.00
N MET A 92 14.62 -5.05 0.83
CA MET A 92 15.11 -6.22 0.10
C MET A 92 16.51 -6.67 0.54
N PHE A 93 17.15 -6.00 1.52
CA PHE A 93 18.45 -6.44 2.02
C PHE A 93 18.39 -7.82 2.69
N THR A 94 19.47 -8.59 2.55
CA THR A 94 19.64 -9.84 3.31
C THR A 94 20.00 -9.54 4.76
N PHE A 95 20.93 -8.59 4.98
CA PHE A 95 21.30 -8.11 6.30
C PHE A 95 20.75 -6.70 6.48
N LEU A 96 19.71 -6.56 7.29
CA LEU A 96 19.06 -5.28 7.58
C LEU A 96 19.41 -4.82 9.00
N HIS A 97 20.51 -4.10 9.09
CA HIS A 97 21.01 -3.46 10.31
C HIS A 97 21.34 -1.98 10.04
N GLU A 98 21.62 -1.21 11.09
CA GLU A 98 21.86 0.24 11.00
C GLU A 98 22.96 0.62 9.97
N PRO A 99 24.16 -0.02 9.95
CA PRO A 99 25.17 0.36 8.97
C PRO A 99 24.77 0.01 7.53
N ALA A 100 24.06 -1.09 7.27
CA ALA A 100 23.60 -1.41 5.92
C ALA A 100 22.68 -0.32 5.34
N VAL A 101 21.75 0.19 6.15
CA VAL A 101 20.85 1.29 5.76
C VAL A 101 21.65 2.58 5.53
N LEU A 102 22.54 2.93 6.47
CA LEU A 102 23.36 4.13 6.40
C LEU A 102 24.23 4.16 5.14
N PHE A 103 24.97 3.09 4.87
CA PHE A 103 25.88 3.02 3.73
C PHE A 103 25.15 3.01 2.39
N ASN A 104 23.96 2.39 2.31
CA ASN A 104 23.16 2.46 1.09
C ASN A 104 22.70 3.89 0.79
N LEU A 105 22.18 4.61 1.79
CA LEU A 105 21.79 6.01 1.64
C LEU A 105 23.00 6.88 1.28
N LYS A 106 24.15 6.67 1.94
CA LYS A 106 25.41 7.39 1.66
C LYS A 106 25.88 7.18 0.22
N GLU A 107 25.90 5.94 -0.27
CA GLU A 107 26.34 5.63 -1.63
C GLU A 107 25.36 6.12 -2.70
N ARG A 108 24.05 6.04 -2.45
CA ARG A 108 23.04 6.58 -3.36
C ARG A 108 23.15 8.10 -3.43
N TYR A 109 23.30 8.76 -2.28
CA TYR A 109 23.49 10.20 -2.20
C TYR A 109 24.78 10.67 -2.90
N ALA A 110 25.90 9.96 -2.71
CA ALA A 110 27.15 10.24 -3.41
C ALA A 110 27.02 10.12 -4.94
N ALA A 111 26.10 9.27 -5.39
CA ALA A 111 25.76 9.07 -6.78
C ALA A 111 24.66 10.03 -7.31
N TRP A 112 24.28 11.04 -6.51
CA TRP A 112 23.22 12.03 -6.74
C TRP A 112 21.79 11.46 -6.84
N MET A 113 21.55 10.28 -6.26
CA MET A 113 20.23 9.67 -6.12
C MET A 113 19.69 9.94 -4.70
N ILE A 114 18.82 10.93 -4.56
CA ILE A 114 18.36 11.43 -3.26
C ILE A 114 17.17 10.67 -2.67
N TYR A 115 16.47 9.89 -3.48
CA TYR A 115 15.30 9.12 -3.09
C TYR A 115 15.65 7.64 -2.95
N THR A 116 15.19 7.03 -1.87
CA THR A 116 15.36 5.59 -1.59
C THR A 116 14.15 5.08 -0.82
N TYR A 117 13.62 3.91 -1.18
CA TYR A 117 12.55 3.27 -0.41
C TYR A 117 13.12 2.49 0.78
N SER A 118 12.34 2.46 1.86
CA SER A 118 12.52 1.58 3.00
C SER A 118 11.16 0.95 3.31
N GLY A 119 10.83 -0.14 2.62
CA GLY A 119 9.53 -0.79 2.73
C GLY A 119 8.41 0.13 2.24
N LEU A 120 7.63 0.69 3.16
CA LEU A 120 6.54 1.64 2.83
C LEU A 120 7.02 3.10 2.76
N PHE A 121 8.17 3.41 3.36
CA PHE A 121 8.66 4.78 3.47
C PHE A 121 9.44 5.20 2.22
N CYS A 122 9.27 6.46 1.82
CA CYS A 122 10.14 7.11 0.85
C CYS A 122 11.12 8.03 1.61
N VAL A 123 12.38 7.62 1.70
CA VAL A 123 13.45 8.39 2.34
C VAL A 123 13.98 9.40 1.34
N THR A 124 14.06 10.67 1.76
CA THR A 124 14.56 11.78 0.96
C THR A 124 15.73 12.46 1.66
N VAL A 125 16.87 12.58 0.98
CA VAL A 125 18.05 13.29 1.49
C VAL A 125 18.17 14.64 0.79
N ASN A 126 18.37 15.72 1.55
CA ASN A 126 18.49 17.07 0.99
C ASN A 126 19.74 17.17 0.07
N PRO A 127 19.59 17.45 -1.24
CA PRO A 127 20.72 17.54 -2.18
C PRO A 127 21.61 18.78 -1.99
N TYR A 128 21.12 19.83 -1.30
CA TYR A 128 21.75 21.16 -1.27
C TYR A 128 22.12 21.73 -2.65
N LYS A 129 21.48 21.21 -3.70
CA LYS A 129 21.74 21.51 -5.11
C LYS A 129 20.47 21.28 -5.92
N TRP A 130 20.25 22.12 -6.92
CA TRP A 130 19.18 21.92 -7.88
C TRP A 130 19.46 20.70 -8.76
N LEU A 131 18.48 19.79 -8.83
CA LEU A 131 18.51 18.59 -9.66
C LEU A 131 17.35 18.64 -10.68
N PRO A 132 17.53 18.18 -11.93
CA PRO A 132 16.50 18.20 -12.97
C PRO A 132 15.47 17.06 -12.81
N VAL A 133 15.12 16.69 -11.57
CA VAL A 133 14.21 15.57 -11.25
C VAL A 133 12.76 16.02 -11.05
N TYR A 134 12.50 17.33 -11.12
CA TYR A 134 11.17 17.93 -10.89
C TYR A 134 10.54 18.52 -12.16
N ASP A 135 11.15 18.27 -13.32
CA ASP A 135 10.66 18.78 -14.59
C ASP A 135 9.35 18.10 -15.02
N GLN A 136 8.59 18.77 -15.89
CA GLN A 136 7.30 18.27 -16.38
C GLN A 136 7.41 16.91 -17.10
N SER A 137 8.55 16.65 -17.76
CA SER A 137 8.84 15.35 -18.38
C SER A 137 8.83 14.23 -17.34
N VAL A 138 9.41 14.48 -16.16
CA VAL A 138 9.48 13.51 -15.05
C VAL A 138 8.10 13.29 -14.46
N VAL A 139 7.30 14.34 -14.27
CA VAL A 139 5.90 14.22 -13.82
C VAL A 139 5.10 13.30 -14.75
N ASN A 140 5.23 13.51 -16.06
CA ASN A 140 4.54 12.68 -17.05
C ASN A 140 5.04 11.23 -17.04
N ALA A 141 6.34 11.02 -16.83
CA ALA A 141 6.95 9.70 -16.77
C ALA A 141 6.55 8.90 -15.52
N TYR A 142 6.14 9.53 -14.42
CA TYR A 142 5.66 8.85 -13.20
C TYR A 142 4.15 8.59 -13.18
N ARG A 143 3.38 9.23 -14.07
CA ARG A 143 1.91 9.15 -14.07
C ARG A 143 1.43 7.72 -14.34
N GLY A 144 0.61 7.18 -13.45
CA GLY A 144 -0.02 5.86 -13.59
C GLY A 144 0.93 4.68 -13.42
N LYS A 145 2.18 4.91 -12.98
CA LYS A 145 3.17 3.85 -12.77
C LYS A 145 3.12 3.32 -11.34
N LYS A 146 3.17 2.00 -11.21
CA LYS A 146 3.32 1.36 -9.89
C LYS A 146 4.72 1.60 -9.35
N ARG A 147 4.86 1.53 -8.02
CA ARG A 147 6.15 1.72 -7.32
C ARG A 147 7.28 0.81 -7.83
N THR A 148 6.96 -0.38 -8.34
CA THR A 148 7.94 -1.34 -8.88
C THR A 148 8.37 -1.03 -10.32
N GLU A 149 7.61 -0.20 -11.04
CA GLU A 149 7.80 0.10 -12.46
C GLU A 149 8.65 1.36 -12.67
N ALA A 150 8.80 2.19 -11.64
CA ALA A 150 9.56 3.43 -11.69
C ALA A 150 10.58 3.51 -10.53
N PRO A 151 11.70 4.25 -10.71
CA PRO A 151 12.66 4.47 -9.63
C PRO A 151 12.04 5.17 -8.40
N PRO A 152 12.72 5.17 -7.24
CA PRO A 152 12.25 5.90 -6.08
C PRO A 152 12.12 7.39 -6.34
N HIS A 153 10.93 7.96 -6.06
CA HIS A 153 10.67 9.38 -6.21
C HIS A 153 9.42 9.82 -5.43
N VAL A 154 9.38 11.07 -5.00
CA VAL A 154 8.19 11.64 -4.34
C VAL A 154 6.94 11.59 -5.23
N PHE A 155 7.10 11.76 -6.55
CA PHE A 155 5.98 11.65 -7.50
C PHE A 155 5.37 10.25 -7.56
N SER A 156 6.16 9.19 -7.31
CA SER A 156 5.59 7.85 -7.20
C SER A 156 4.68 7.75 -5.98
N VAL A 157 5.06 8.34 -4.84
CA VAL A 157 4.21 8.39 -3.63
C VAL A 157 2.93 9.18 -3.91
N SER A 158 3.04 10.36 -4.52
CA SER A 158 1.89 11.21 -4.84
C SER A 158 0.95 10.57 -5.87
N ASP A 159 1.48 10.00 -6.94
CA ASP A 159 0.68 9.35 -7.98
C ASP A 159 0.01 8.09 -7.45
N ASN A 160 0.72 7.24 -6.69
CA ASN A 160 0.10 6.06 -6.09
C ASN A 160 -0.98 6.45 -5.07
N ALA A 161 -0.80 7.51 -4.28
CA ALA A 161 -1.85 8.02 -3.39
C ALA A 161 -3.08 8.51 -4.17
N TYR A 162 -2.87 9.23 -5.27
CA TYR A 162 -3.94 9.68 -6.16
C TYR A 162 -4.65 8.52 -6.86
N GLN A 163 -3.90 7.53 -7.35
CA GLN A 163 -4.46 6.32 -7.93
C GLN A 163 -5.25 5.54 -6.88
N TYR A 164 -4.74 5.37 -5.66
CA TYR A 164 -5.49 4.71 -4.58
C TYR A 164 -6.79 5.47 -4.23
N MET A 165 -6.76 6.79 -4.28
CA MET A 165 -7.95 7.63 -4.10
C MET A 165 -8.96 7.44 -5.24
N LEU A 166 -8.51 7.35 -6.50
CA LEU A 166 -9.38 7.12 -7.66
C LEU A 166 -9.83 5.66 -7.83
N SER A 167 -9.05 4.72 -7.30
CA SER A 167 -9.23 3.29 -7.52
C SER A 167 -10.24 2.66 -6.57
N ASP A 168 -11.03 3.47 -5.84
CA ASP A 168 -12.15 3.07 -4.97
C ASP A 168 -12.07 1.59 -4.60
N LEU A 169 -11.20 1.27 -3.64
CA LEU A 169 -11.23 -0.03 -2.97
C LEU A 169 -12.49 -0.08 -2.11
N LEU A 170 -13.66 -0.09 -2.78
CA LEU A 170 -14.93 -0.34 -2.14
C LEU A 170 -14.80 -1.72 -1.51
N GLU A 171 -14.91 -1.76 -0.19
CA GLU A 171 -14.81 -2.97 0.60
C GLU A 171 -16.02 -3.85 0.29
N LYS A 172 -15.92 -4.67 -0.76
CA LYS A 172 -17.04 -5.50 -1.26
C LYS A 172 -17.52 -6.48 -0.21
N SER A 173 -16.62 -6.97 0.65
CA SER A 173 -16.95 -7.90 1.74
C SER A 173 -17.94 -7.29 2.73
N ARG A 174 -17.88 -5.97 2.96
CA ARG A 174 -18.72 -5.26 3.92
C ARG A 174 -20.21 -5.38 3.62
N VAL A 175 -20.58 -5.48 2.33
CA VAL A 175 -21.97 -5.64 1.86
C VAL A 175 -22.62 -6.96 2.33
N THR A 176 -21.81 -7.99 2.59
CA THR A 176 -22.31 -9.34 2.95
C THR A 176 -21.88 -9.78 4.34
N PHE A 177 -20.96 -9.05 4.97
CA PHE A 177 -20.35 -9.44 6.24
C PHE A 177 -19.93 -8.23 7.07
N GLN A 178 -20.21 -8.28 8.38
CA GLN A 178 -19.75 -7.27 9.34
C GLN A 178 -19.12 -7.93 10.56
N LEU A 179 -18.07 -7.29 11.11
CA LEU A 179 -17.58 -7.62 12.45
C LEU A 179 -18.55 -7.11 13.53
N LYS A 180 -18.49 -7.68 14.73
CA LYS A 180 -19.45 -7.40 15.83
C LYS A 180 -19.58 -5.92 16.22
N ALA A 181 -18.51 -5.14 16.07
CA ALA A 181 -18.46 -3.73 16.42
C ALA A 181 -18.49 -2.81 15.17
N GLU A 182 -18.85 -3.36 14.01
CA GLU A 182 -18.92 -2.62 12.76
C GLU A 182 -20.33 -2.66 12.20
N ARG A 183 -20.65 -1.71 11.33
CA ARG A 183 -21.89 -1.65 10.55
C ARG A 183 -21.59 -1.78 9.06
N ASP A 184 -22.63 -2.09 8.29
CA ASP A 184 -22.59 -2.02 6.84
C ASP A 184 -22.61 -0.55 6.36
N TYR A 185 -22.58 -0.30 5.05
CA TYR A 185 -22.64 1.04 4.48
C TYR A 185 -23.88 1.82 4.94
N HIS A 186 -23.71 3.15 5.12
CA HIS A 186 -24.73 4.03 5.69
C HIS A 186 -26.09 3.97 4.96
N ILE A 187 -26.06 3.82 3.62
CA ILE A 187 -27.25 3.85 2.78
C ILE A 187 -28.35 2.87 3.22
N PHE A 188 -28.00 1.68 3.74
CA PHE A 188 -28.98 0.71 4.20
C PHE A 188 -29.81 1.26 5.37
N TYR A 189 -29.15 1.85 6.36
CA TYR A 189 -29.79 2.36 7.57
C TYR A 189 -30.47 3.72 7.33
N GLN A 190 -29.91 4.54 6.43
CA GLN A 190 -30.55 5.76 5.94
C GLN A 190 -31.92 5.45 5.34
N ILE A 191 -32.03 4.44 4.45
CA ILE A 191 -33.32 4.02 3.89
C ILE A 191 -34.27 3.52 4.98
N LEU A 192 -33.77 2.75 5.94
CA LEU A 192 -34.56 2.19 7.06
C LEU A 192 -34.99 3.23 8.11
N SER A 193 -34.43 4.45 8.07
CA SER A 193 -34.74 5.54 9.01
C SER A 193 -36.20 6.02 8.98
N GLN A 194 -36.97 5.62 7.96
CA GLN A 194 -38.36 6.06 7.70
C GLN A 194 -38.51 7.55 7.39
N ARG A 195 -37.41 8.27 7.13
CA ARG A 195 -37.50 9.68 6.75
C ARG A 195 -38.23 9.90 5.42
N LYS A 196 -38.07 8.95 4.49
CA LYS A 196 -38.80 8.85 3.21
C LYS A 196 -39.57 7.53 3.16
N PRO A 197 -40.76 7.44 3.79
CA PRO A 197 -41.49 6.17 3.94
C PRO A 197 -41.88 5.54 2.60
N GLU A 198 -42.01 6.33 1.53
CA GLU A 198 -42.25 5.87 0.17
C GLU A 198 -41.15 4.93 -0.36
N LEU A 199 -39.92 5.03 0.16
CA LEU A 199 -38.84 4.12 -0.20
C LEU A 199 -39.09 2.71 0.35
N LEU A 200 -39.62 2.58 1.57
CA LEU A 200 -39.90 1.26 2.15
C LEU A 200 -40.96 0.51 1.35
N GLU A 201 -42.01 1.21 0.91
CA GLU A 201 -43.05 0.65 0.05
C GLU A 201 -42.50 0.28 -1.33
N MET A 202 -41.67 1.14 -1.93
CA MET A 202 -41.07 0.88 -3.24
C MET A 202 -40.11 -0.32 -3.23
N LEU A 203 -39.36 -0.48 -2.14
CA LEU A 203 -38.34 -1.53 -1.99
C LEU A 203 -38.92 -2.83 -1.39
N LEU A 204 -40.18 -2.81 -0.96
CA LEU A 204 -40.86 -3.92 -0.28
C LEU A 204 -40.11 -4.36 0.99
N ILE A 205 -39.65 -3.40 1.78
CA ILE A 205 -38.86 -3.64 2.99
C ILE A 205 -39.56 -3.11 4.24
N THR A 206 -39.27 -3.72 5.39
CA THR A 206 -39.66 -3.23 6.72
C THR A 206 -38.67 -2.16 7.16
N SER A 207 -38.94 -1.48 8.28
CA SER A 207 -38.00 -0.55 8.89
C SER A 207 -37.04 -1.19 9.90
N ASN A 208 -37.13 -2.50 10.12
CA ASN A 208 -36.31 -3.19 11.10
C ASN A 208 -35.04 -3.77 10.44
N PRO A 209 -33.82 -3.28 10.77
CA PRO A 209 -32.59 -3.80 10.17
C PRO A 209 -32.35 -5.29 10.42
N TYR A 210 -32.83 -5.82 11.56
CA TYR A 210 -32.67 -7.24 11.91
C TYR A 210 -33.43 -8.21 11.01
N ASP A 211 -34.35 -7.71 10.18
CA ASP A 211 -35.05 -8.53 9.20
C ASP A 211 -34.12 -8.91 8.02
N TYR A 212 -32.94 -8.30 7.90
CA TYR A 212 -32.04 -8.43 6.75
C TYR A 212 -30.66 -8.97 7.13
N ALA A 213 -30.38 -10.23 6.80
CA ALA A 213 -29.19 -10.95 7.25
C ALA A 213 -27.85 -10.31 6.83
N PHE A 214 -27.83 -9.63 5.68
CA PHE A 214 -26.61 -8.99 5.18
C PHE A 214 -26.20 -7.74 5.94
N ILE A 215 -27.11 -7.03 6.63
CA ILE A 215 -26.81 -5.72 7.22
C ILE A 215 -26.91 -5.70 8.76
N SER A 216 -27.18 -6.86 9.38
CA SER A 216 -27.50 -6.95 10.82
C SER A 216 -26.57 -7.88 11.59
N GLN A 217 -25.35 -8.14 11.11
CA GLN A 217 -24.39 -9.03 11.77
C GLN A 217 -23.61 -8.33 12.90
N GLY A 218 -23.46 -7.01 12.80
CA GLY A 218 -22.77 -6.16 13.76
C GLY A 218 -23.69 -5.09 14.38
N GLU A 219 -23.19 -3.86 14.48
CA GLU A 219 -23.95 -2.73 15.02
C GLU A 219 -24.90 -2.13 13.97
N ILE A 220 -26.04 -1.60 14.41
CA ILE A 220 -27.09 -1.05 13.53
C ILE A 220 -27.33 0.45 13.72
N SER A 221 -26.80 1.04 14.79
CA SER A 221 -27.02 2.45 15.16
C SER A 221 -25.75 3.02 15.77
N VAL A 222 -25.41 4.26 15.40
CA VAL A 222 -24.22 4.96 15.91
C VAL A 222 -24.66 6.27 16.54
N THR A 223 -24.25 6.55 17.78
CA THR A 223 -24.74 7.69 18.58
C THR A 223 -24.41 9.06 18.00
N SER A 224 -23.41 9.16 17.12
CA SER A 224 -22.98 10.41 16.49
C SER A 224 -23.59 10.66 15.10
N ILE A 225 -24.44 9.77 14.60
CA ILE A 225 -24.97 9.83 13.23
C ILE A 225 -26.50 9.80 13.27
N ASP A 226 -27.14 10.76 12.61
CA ASP A 226 -28.59 10.76 12.37
C ASP A 226 -28.87 10.25 10.95
N ASP A 227 -29.18 8.95 10.83
CA ASP A 227 -29.46 8.30 9.53
C ASP A 227 -30.68 8.93 8.80
N ALA A 228 -31.59 9.62 9.51
CA ALA A 228 -32.73 10.30 8.90
C ALA A 228 -32.31 11.60 8.22
N GLU A 229 -31.49 12.43 8.87
CA GLU A 229 -30.96 13.66 8.27
C GLU A 229 -30.02 13.35 7.09
N GLU A 230 -29.16 12.33 7.25
CA GLU A 230 -28.23 11.91 6.21
C GLU A 230 -28.93 11.35 4.96
N LEU A 231 -30.11 10.74 5.09
CA LEU A 231 -30.90 10.30 3.93
C LEU A 231 -31.33 11.49 3.05
N ILE A 232 -31.75 12.60 3.67
CA ILE A 232 -32.13 13.81 2.95
C ILE A 232 -30.90 14.40 2.26
N ALA A 233 -29.78 14.52 2.96
CA ALA A 233 -28.53 15.01 2.37
C ALA A 233 -28.08 14.16 1.18
N THR A 234 -28.24 12.83 1.25
CA THR A 234 -27.89 11.90 0.18
C THR A 234 -28.82 12.05 -1.04
N ASP A 235 -30.14 12.14 -0.83
CA ASP A 235 -31.11 12.34 -1.92
C ASP A 235 -30.94 13.71 -2.59
N ASP A 236 -30.73 14.77 -1.81
CA ASP A 236 -30.44 16.13 -2.30
C ASP A 236 -29.12 16.17 -3.09
N ALA A 237 -28.10 15.43 -2.64
CA ALA A 237 -26.83 15.35 -3.35
C ALA A 237 -26.98 14.73 -4.75
N PHE A 238 -27.81 13.69 -4.90
CA PHE A 238 -28.11 13.12 -6.22
C PHE A 238 -28.81 14.14 -7.14
N ASP A 239 -29.72 14.95 -6.60
CA ASP A 239 -30.40 16.00 -7.36
C ASP A 239 -29.42 17.11 -7.80
N VAL A 240 -28.51 17.53 -6.92
CA VAL A 240 -27.46 18.52 -7.25
C VAL A 240 -26.50 18.00 -8.32
N LEU A 241 -26.18 16.70 -8.28
CA LEU A 241 -25.33 16.04 -9.27
C LEU A 241 -26.05 15.78 -10.60
N GLY A 242 -27.35 16.08 -10.70
CA GLY A 242 -28.12 15.99 -11.93
C GLY A 242 -28.63 14.58 -12.26
N PHE A 243 -28.73 13.69 -11.26
CA PHE A 243 -29.36 12.38 -11.45
C PHE A 243 -30.86 12.54 -11.64
N SER A 244 -31.42 11.79 -12.60
CA SER A 244 -32.86 11.72 -12.80
C SER A 244 -33.54 10.91 -11.68
N GLN A 245 -34.84 11.15 -11.47
CA GLN A 245 -35.61 10.38 -10.50
C GLN A 245 -35.63 8.87 -10.83
N GLU A 246 -35.56 8.50 -12.11
CA GLU A 246 -35.48 7.10 -12.52
C GLU A 246 -34.15 6.45 -12.09
N GLU A 247 -33.03 7.16 -12.26
CA GLU A 247 -31.71 6.69 -11.81
C GLU A 247 -31.65 6.56 -10.29
N LYS A 248 -32.16 7.56 -9.54
CA LYS A 248 -32.26 7.50 -8.08
C LYS A 248 -33.09 6.29 -7.63
N ASN A 249 -34.28 6.12 -8.21
CA ASN A 249 -35.14 4.99 -7.91
C ASN A 249 -34.49 3.65 -8.29
N GLY A 250 -33.73 3.61 -9.39
CA GLY A 250 -32.96 2.44 -9.81
C GLY A 250 -31.91 2.04 -8.77
N MET A 251 -31.15 3.02 -8.26
CA MET A 251 -30.16 2.79 -7.20
C MET A 251 -30.82 2.29 -5.92
N TYR A 252 -31.88 2.95 -5.43
CA TYR A 252 -32.60 2.49 -4.24
C TYR A 252 -33.16 1.07 -4.39
N LYS A 253 -33.75 0.75 -5.55
CA LYS A 253 -34.27 -0.60 -5.84
C LYS A 253 -33.17 -1.65 -5.82
N LEU A 254 -31.99 -1.37 -6.38
CA LEU A 254 -30.85 -2.29 -6.33
C LEU A 254 -30.35 -2.50 -4.90
N THR A 255 -30.30 -1.44 -4.08
CA THR A 255 -29.95 -1.55 -2.66
C THR A 255 -30.95 -2.42 -1.89
N GLY A 256 -32.25 -2.22 -2.09
CA GLY A 256 -33.29 -3.08 -1.50
C GLY A 256 -33.22 -4.52 -1.99
N ALA A 257 -32.92 -4.74 -3.27
CA ALA A 257 -32.75 -6.08 -3.83
C ALA A 257 -31.58 -6.83 -3.17
N ILE A 258 -30.47 -6.15 -2.85
CA ILE A 258 -29.33 -6.75 -2.13
C ILE A 258 -29.76 -7.21 -0.73
N MET A 259 -30.58 -6.42 -0.02
CA MET A 259 -31.10 -6.78 1.30
C MET A 259 -31.95 -8.07 1.23
N HIS A 260 -32.84 -8.17 0.24
CA HIS A 260 -33.63 -9.39 0.00
C HIS A 260 -32.76 -10.59 -0.38
N TYR A 261 -31.69 -10.36 -1.15
CA TYR A 261 -30.79 -11.43 -1.60
C TYR A 261 -30.14 -12.18 -0.43
N GLY A 262 -29.81 -11.46 0.65
CA GLY A 262 -29.25 -12.05 1.87
C GLY A 262 -30.22 -12.92 2.67
N ASN A 263 -31.52 -12.77 2.43
CA ASN A 263 -32.57 -13.51 3.15
C ASN A 263 -33.03 -14.79 2.44
N MET A 264 -32.60 -15.00 1.19
CA MET A 264 -32.97 -16.20 0.44
C MET A 264 -32.43 -17.46 1.13
N LYS A 265 -33.33 -18.40 1.44
CA LYS A 265 -32.99 -19.68 2.05
C LYS A 265 -33.08 -20.80 1.03
N PHE A 266 -32.18 -21.76 1.17
CA PHE A 266 -32.10 -22.93 0.32
C PHE A 266 -32.00 -24.18 1.19
N LYS A 267 -32.61 -25.27 0.72
CA LYS A 267 -32.54 -26.58 1.35
C LYS A 267 -32.08 -27.61 0.34
N ASN A 268 -31.63 -28.77 0.82
CA ASN A 268 -31.32 -29.88 -0.05
C ASN A 268 -32.60 -30.56 -0.52
N LYS A 269 -32.67 -30.82 -1.82
CA LYS A 269 -33.73 -31.62 -2.42
C LYS A 269 -33.68 -33.06 -1.87
N GLN A 270 -34.85 -33.67 -1.69
CA GLN A 270 -34.91 -35.02 -1.12
C GLN A 270 -34.12 -36.01 -1.98
N ARG A 271 -33.10 -36.63 -1.36
CA ARG A 271 -32.24 -37.69 -1.93
C ARG A 271 -31.31 -37.24 -3.08
N GLU A 272 -31.09 -35.95 -3.25
CA GLU A 272 -30.14 -35.39 -4.23
C GLU A 272 -29.23 -34.35 -3.53
N GLU A 273 -27.96 -34.23 -3.95
CA GLU A 273 -27.04 -33.16 -3.51
C GLU A 273 -27.27 -31.86 -4.31
N GLN A 274 -28.54 -31.48 -4.49
CA GLN A 274 -28.94 -30.28 -5.21
C GLN A 274 -29.74 -29.36 -4.29
N ALA A 275 -29.44 -28.06 -4.34
CA ALA A 275 -30.18 -27.05 -3.61
C ALA A 275 -31.51 -26.74 -4.32
N GLU A 276 -32.58 -26.60 -3.54
CA GLU A 276 -33.87 -26.04 -3.94
C GLU A 276 -34.25 -24.89 -3.01
N ALA A 277 -35.10 -23.97 -3.48
CA ALA A 277 -35.54 -22.84 -2.68
C ALA A 277 -36.33 -23.32 -1.45
N ASP A 278 -35.97 -22.81 -0.26
CA ASP A 278 -36.67 -23.10 0.98
C ASP A 278 -37.71 -22.02 1.29
N GLY A 279 -38.73 -21.98 0.42
CA GLY A 279 -39.81 -21.00 0.44
C GLY A 279 -39.69 -19.95 -0.65
N THR A 280 -40.85 -19.41 -1.04
CA THR A 280 -40.98 -18.21 -1.87
C THR A 280 -42.01 -17.33 -1.17
N GLU A 281 -41.63 -16.12 -0.76
CA GLU A 281 -42.49 -15.23 0.05
C GLU A 281 -43.82 -14.80 -0.64
N GLY A 282 -44.08 -15.29 -1.85
CA GLY A 282 -45.35 -15.17 -2.58
C GLY A 282 -46.38 -16.30 -2.35
N GLU A 283 -46.16 -17.25 -1.46
CA GLU A 283 -47.20 -18.20 -1.01
C GLU A 283 -47.89 -17.70 0.28
N ARG A 284 -48.66 -16.60 0.17
CA ARG A 284 -49.70 -16.21 1.11
C ARG A 284 -50.89 -15.59 0.38
#